data_AF-A3BT49-F1
#
_entry.id   AF-A3BT49-F1
#
_cell.length_a   1.000
_cell.length_b   1.000
_cell.length_c   1.000
_cell.angle_alpha   90.00
_cell.angle_beta   90.00
_cell.angle_gamma   90.00
#
_symmetry.space_group_name_H-M   'P 1'
#
loop_
_entity.id
_entity.type
_entity.pdbx_description
1 polymer ?
#
loop_
_entity_poly.entity_id
_entity_poly.type
_entity_poly.pdbx_seq_one_letter_code
_entity_poly.pdbx_strand_id
1 'polypeptide(L)'
;MPAVCPCEDISPGTLLASLATLSADVADGCDVDRLPALRGGVGVAVRVAGLLREFLEEVRWAAAAELPGGSVLGMSELHVALQKMRFLLEDCGRKGARMWVLMNAEAVASELRVVLGSVATAMDVLPAGVVAASDDAREFAALVSQQAWRAAVRPDEEDSRAARSVRSMLARFRSGATPDAEDARLVLGRVGVASWWDCSQEVSFLEAEMLERLEAGGENDNDLVLISGLLTFLLYCRVVLFDRIDYGKADEPAPAPAPRAASYLARINPEGLQCPITLELMTDPVTLATGQTYDRASIKRWVKSGCRTCPVTGEKLRSADVVPNVAVRGIVEQLLLSSGVSLHEPSSKHRCAVDKTASPFGAAAAGGARLAVAFLVSKLCRGTPEEQKKATYECRKLSKRNVFHRACLVDAGAVPWLLHLLSSPDASVQDNAVAGLLNLSKHPAGRRALVEAGGLGLIVDAVSLAPQS
;
A
#
# COMPACT_ATOMS: atom_id res chain seq x y z
N MET A 1 -0.18 4.55 -11.35
CA MET A 1 -0.02 5.87 -12.01
C MET A 1 -0.51 5.77 -13.45
N PRO A 2 -1.04 6.84 -14.09
CA PRO A 2 -1.40 6.77 -15.50
C PRO A 2 -0.13 6.68 -16.36
N ALA A 3 -0.15 5.80 -17.35
CA ALA A 3 0.90 5.77 -18.37
C ALA A 3 0.89 7.08 -19.17
N VAL A 4 2.07 7.59 -19.49
CA VAL A 4 2.29 8.84 -20.20
C VAL A 4 2.70 8.50 -21.63
N CYS A 5 1.87 8.89 -22.60
CA CYS A 5 2.23 8.76 -24.00
C CYS A 5 3.42 9.69 -24.33
N PRO A 6 4.46 9.19 -25.01
CA PRO A 6 5.50 10.04 -25.57
C PRO A 6 4.90 11.11 -26.51
N CYS A 7 5.57 12.26 -26.63
CA CYS A 7 5.14 13.29 -27.58
C CYS A 7 5.27 12.82 -29.03
N GLU A 8 4.42 13.33 -29.92
CA GLU A 8 4.41 12.95 -31.34
C GLU A 8 5.73 13.29 -32.06
N ASP A 9 6.42 14.34 -31.61
CA ASP A 9 7.69 14.83 -32.17
C ASP A 9 8.94 14.20 -31.51
N ILE A 10 8.80 13.16 -30.67
CA ILE A 10 9.94 12.55 -29.99
C ILE A 10 10.89 11.90 -31.00
N SER A 11 12.20 12.12 -30.81
CA SER A 11 13.18 11.45 -31.67
C SER A 11 13.12 9.92 -31.46
N PRO A 12 13.12 9.12 -32.55
CA PRO A 12 13.09 7.66 -32.45
C PRO A 12 14.21 7.08 -31.58
N GLY A 13 15.41 7.67 -31.64
CA GLY A 13 16.57 7.24 -30.85
C GLY A 13 16.39 7.50 -29.34
N THR A 14 15.82 8.64 -28.96
CA THR A 14 15.49 8.93 -27.55
C THR A 14 14.43 7.96 -27.02
N LEU A 15 13.40 7.68 -27.84
CA LEU A 15 12.34 6.74 -27.48
C LEU A 15 12.88 5.30 -27.33
N LEU A 16 13.77 4.87 -28.25
CA LEU A 16 14.46 3.58 -28.16
C LEU A 16 15.27 3.44 -26.86
N ALA A 17 16.06 4.45 -26.52
CA ALA A 17 16.84 4.45 -25.28
C ALA A 17 15.93 4.39 -24.04
N SER A 18 14.84 5.14 -24.03
CA SER A 18 13.86 5.10 -22.93
C SER A 18 13.17 3.74 -22.81
N LEU A 19 12.83 3.10 -23.93
CA LEU A 19 12.26 1.75 -23.96
C LEU A 19 13.24 0.71 -23.39
N ALA A 20 14.51 0.78 -23.78
CA ALA A 20 15.53 -0.14 -23.28
C ALA A 20 15.66 -0.02 -21.76
N THR A 21 15.76 1.20 -21.22
CA THR A 21 15.77 1.44 -19.76
C THR A 21 14.50 0.90 -19.09
N LEU A 22 13.33 1.20 -19.63
CA LEU A 22 12.06 0.78 -19.03
C LEU A 22 11.89 -0.75 -19.06
N SER A 23 12.32 -1.42 -20.13
CA SER A 23 12.30 -2.88 -20.23
C SER A 23 13.25 -3.54 -19.23
N ALA A 24 14.43 -2.95 -18.99
CA ALA A 24 15.34 -3.38 -17.94
C ALA A 24 14.74 -3.18 -16.54
N ASP A 25 14.13 -2.02 -16.27
CA ASP A 25 13.45 -1.76 -15.00
C ASP A 25 12.37 -2.81 -14.70
N VAL A 26 11.60 -3.22 -15.72
CA VAL A 26 10.55 -4.24 -15.56
C VAL A 26 11.16 -5.64 -15.38
N ALA A 27 12.21 -5.98 -16.13
CA ALA A 27 12.86 -7.28 -16.06
C ALA A 27 13.60 -7.50 -14.73
N ASP A 28 14.26 -6.47 -14.22
CA ASP A 28 15.15 -6.58 -13.06
C ASP A 28 14.50 -6.06 -11.76
N GLY A 29 13.42 -5.28 -11.86
CA GLY A 29 12.77 -4.61 -10.72
C GLY A 29 11.79 -5.47 -9.92
N CYS A 30 11.47 -6.68 -10.37
CA CYS A 30 10.48 -7.54 -9.72
C CYS A 30 11.08 -8.87 -9.25
N ASP A 31 11.14 -9.09 -7.94
CA ASP A 31 11.48 -10.39 -7.34
C ASP A 31 10.24 -11.30 -7.33
N VAL A 32 10.10 -12.14 -8.36
CA VAL A 32 8.94 -13.01 -8.57
C VAL A 32 8.73 -13.99 -7.42
N ASP A 33 9.79 -14.44 -6.76
CA ASP A 33 9.71 -15.42 -5.67
C ASP A 33 9.14 -14.80 -4.39
N ARG A 34 9.27 -13.49 -4.23
CA ARG A 34 8.68 -12.73 -3.12
C ARG A 34 7.22 -12.36 -3.34
N LEU A 35 6.68 -12.59 -4.54
CA LEU A 35 5.29 -12.24 -4.81
C LEU A 35 4.33 -13.14 -4.05
N PRO A 36 3.23 -12.56 -3.54
CA PRO A 36 2.26 -13.25 -2.70
C PRO A 36 1.30 -14.16 -3.50
N ALA A 37 1.13 -13.88 -4.79
CA ALA A 37 0.28 -14.60 -5.72
C ALA A 37 0.71 -14.27 -7.16
N LEU A 38 0.18 -15.00 -8.14
CA LEU A 38 0.37 -14.75 -9.57
C LEU A 38 1.84 -14.87 -10.04
N ARG A 39 2.65 -15.70 -9.37
CA ARG A 39 4.08 -15.85 -9.68
C ARG A 39 4.33 -16.28 -11.12
N GLY A 40 3.57 -17.27 -11.61
CA GLY A 40 3.68 -17.72 -13.00
C GLY A 40 3.37 -16.61 -14.00
N GLY A 41 2.28 -15.87 -13.79
CA GLY A 41 1.87 -14.77 -14.64
C GLY A 41 2.89 -13.62 -14.69
N VAL A 42 3.37 -13.19 -13.52
CA VAL A 42 4.40 -12.15 -13.42
C VAL A 42 5.74 -12.63 -13.99
N GLY A 43 6.11 -13.89 -13.78
CA GLY A 43 7.30 -14.48 -14.39
C GLY A 43 7.26 -14.48 -15.92
N VAL A 44 6.07 -14.61 -16.55
CA VAL A 44 5.93 -14.40 -17.99
C VAL A 44 6.19 -12.94 -18.38
N ALA A 45 5.62 -11.98 -17.64
CA ALA A 45 5.80 -10.57 -17.92
C ALA A 45 7.26 -10.11 -17.79
N VAL A 46 7.94 -10.52 -16.71
CA VAL A 46 9.37 -10.27 -16.49
C VAL A 46 10.23 -10.86 -17.61
N ARG A 47 9.93 -12.09 -18.05
CA ARG A 47 10.65 -12.73 -19.16
C ARG A 47 10.42 -12.04 -20.49
N VAL A 48 9.18 -11.63 -20.79
CA VAL A 48 8.86 -10.86 -22.02
C VAL A 48 9.59 -9.52 -22.02
N ALA A 49 9.64 -8.83 -20.88
CA ALA A 49 10.40 -7.58 -20.74
C ALA A 49 11.91 -7.81 -20.95
N GLY A 50 12.46 -8.91 -20.43
CA GLY A 50 13.86 -9.30 -20.67
C GLY A 50 14.16 -9.56 -22.14
N LEU A 51 13.33 -10.33 -22.85
CA LEU A 51 13.48 -10.55 -24.29
C LEU A 51 13.36 -9.26 -25.09
N LEU A 52 12.45 -8.38 -24.67
CA LEU A 52 12.28 -7.08 -25.29
C LEU A 52 13.50 -6.17 -25.07
N ARG A 53 14.14 -6.25 -23.90
CA ARG A 53 15.40 -5.56 -23.63
C ARG A 53 16.48 -5.98 -24.64
N GLU A 54 16.68 -7.28 -24.83
CA GLU A 54 17.66 -7.79 -25.80
C GLU A 54 17.32 -7.36 -27.24
N PHE A 55 16.04 -7.40 -27.64
CA PHE A 55 15.59 -6.87 -28.93
C PHE A 55 15.95 -5.39 -29.11
N LEU A 56 15.65 -4.54 -28.12
CA LEU A 56 15.86 -3.10 -28.21
C LEU A 56 17.36 -2.75 -28.24
N GLU A 57 18.19 -3.51 -27.54
CA GLU A 57 19.65 -3.39 -27.56
C GLU A 57 20.24 -3.76 -28.93
N GLU A 58 19.77 -4.85 -29.53
CA GLU A 58 20.15 -5.24 -30.90
C GLU A 58 19.74 -4.18 -31.93
N VAL A 59 18.52 -3.66 -31.83
CA VAL A 59 18.06 -2.55 -32.69
C VAL A 59 18.94 -1.32 -32.47
N ARG A 60 19.33 -0.99 -31.24
CA ARG A 60 20.20 0.14 -30.94
C ARG A 60 21.60 -0.01 -31.54
N TRP A 61 22.14 -1.23 -31.54
CA TRP A 61 23.43 -1.53 -32.13
C TRP A 61 23.39 -1.52 -33.68
N ALA A 62 22.36 -2.13 -34.26
CA ALA A 62 22.21 -2.25 -35.71
C ALA A 62 21.72 -0.96 -36.38
N ALA A 63 20.90 -0.15 -35.71
CA ALA A 63 20.36 1.11 -36.23
C ALA A 63 21.35 2.29 -36.13
N ALA A 64 22.57 2.11 -36.64
CA ALA A 64 23.50 3.22 -36.89
C ALA A 64 22.96 4.22 -37.94
N ALA A 65 21.90 3.84 -38.68
CA ALA A 65 21.15 4.68 -39.61
C ALA A 65 19.80 5.12 -39.01
N GLU A 66 19.27 6.25 -39.46
CA GLU A 66 18.01 6.83 -38.99
C GLU A 66 16.85 5.81 -39.00
N LEU A 67 16.21 5.62 -37.84
CA LEU A 67 15.04 4.77 -37.71
C LEU A 67 13.89 5.32 -38.57
N PRO A 68 13.11 4.46 -39.26
CA PRO A 68 11.99 4.90 -40.09
C PRO A 68 10.98 5.72 -39.28
N GLY A 69 10.48 6.85 -39.80
CA GLY A 69 9.51 7.70 -39.07
C GLY A 69 8.24 6.96 -38.59
N GLY A 70 7.85 5.89 -39.27
CA GLY A 70 6.75 5.01 -38.83
C GLY A 70 7.04 4.18 -37.57
N SER A 71 8.27 4.17 -37.06
CA SER A 71 8.64 3.44 -35.84
C SER A 71 8.13 4.13 -34.57
N VAL A 72 7.95 5.45 -34.59
CA VAL A 72 7.54 6.23 -33.41
C VAL A 72 6.21 5.73 -32.85
N LEU A 73 5.23 5.43 -33.71
CA LEU A 73 3.91 4.96 -33.26
C LEU A 73 4.02 3.63 -32.49
N GLY A 74 4.61 2.60 -33.10
CA GLY A 74 4.74 1.29 -32.46
C GLY A 74 5.62 1.32 -31.21
N MET A 75 6.68 2.13 -31.22
CA MET A 75 7.55 2.33 -30.06
C MET A 75 6.84 3.09 -28.92
N SER A 76 5.97 4.05 -29.23
CA SER A 76 5.16 4.77 -28.24
C SER A 76 4.12 3.86 -27.59
N GLU A 77 3.46 3.01 -28.37
CA GLU A 77 2.52 2.01 -27.84
C GLU A 77 3.23 1.00 -26.92
N LEU A 78 4.41 0.53 -27.34
CA LEU A 78 5.26 -0.32 -26.53
C LEU A 78 5.69 0.35 -25.22
N HIS A 79 5.98 1.65 -25.26
CA HIS A 79 6.39 2.43 -24.10
C HIS A 79 5.26 2.53 -23.08
N VAL A 80 4.06 2.86 -23.54
CA VAL A 80 2.84 2.90 -22.71
C VAL A 80 2.55 1.53 -22.10
N ALA A 81 2.67 0.45 -22.90
CA ALA A 81 2.45 -0.91 -22.42
C ALA A 81 3.46 -1.30 -21.33
N LEU A 82 4.75 -1.01 -21.52
CA LEU A 82 5.78 -1.27 -20.52
C LEU A 82 5.61 -0.44 -19.25
N GLN A 83 5.17 0.81 -19.34
CA GLN A 83 4.86 1.63 -18.16
C GLN A 83 3.72 1.02 -17.35
N LYS A 84 2.64 0.60 -18.03
CA LYS A 84 1.52 -0.10 -17.38
C LYS A 84 1.98 -1.41 -16.74
N MET A 85 2.84 -2.17 -17.43
CA MET A 85 3.43 -3.39 -16.90
C MET A 85 4.20 -3.10 -15.62
N ARG A 86 5.10 -2.11 -15.64
CA ARG A 86 5.89 -1.70 -14.48
C ARG A 86 5.00 -1.33 -13.30
N PHE A 87 3.99 -0.48 -13.51
CA PHE A 87 3.08 -0.07 -12.44
C PHE A 87 2.30 -1.25 -11.85
N LEU A 88 1.81 -2.18 -12.68
CA LEU A 88 1.13 -3.38 -12.20
C LEU A 88 2.06 -4.26 -11.34
N LEU A 89 3.32 -4.44 -11.75
CA LEU A 89 4.30 -5.24 -11.00
C LEU A 89 4.71 -4.56 -9.69
N GLU A 90 4.92 -3.23 -9.70
CA GLU A 90 5.18 -2.43 -8.52
C GLU A 90 4.01 -2.53 -7.52
N ASP A 91 2.77 -2.42 -8.00
CA ASP A 91 1.56 -2.54 -7.16
C ASP A 91 1.45 -3.94 -6.52
N CYS A 92 1.82 -5.00 -7.26
CA CYS A 92 1.88 -6.36 -6.73
C CYS A 92 2.96 -6.56 -5.66
N GLY A 93 4.04 -5.79 -5.73
CA GLY A 93 5.18 -5.84 -4.82
C GLY A 93 5.09 -4.89 -3.63
N ARG A 94 4.02 -4.10 -3.49
CA ARG A 94 3.88 -3.12 -2.41
C ARG A 94 3.96 -3.81 -1.05
N LYS A 95 4.77 -3.23 -0.16
CA LYS A 95 4.92 -3.71 1.22
C LYS A 95 3.57 -3.72 1.93
N GLY A 96 3.17 -4.89 2.45
CA GLY A 96 1.87 -5.06 3.12
C GLY A 96 0.69 -5.31 2.18
N ALA A 97 0.87 -5.39 0.86
CA ALA A 97 -0.23 -5.60 -0.08
C ALA A 97 -0.54 -7.08 -0.34
N ARG A 98 0.07 -8.01 0.38
CA ARG A 98 0.12 -9.43 -0.01
C ARG A 98 -1.25 -10.10 0.00
N MET A 99 -2.02 -9.87 1.06
CA MET A 99 -3.41 -10.32 1.16
C MET A 99 -4.30 -9.65 0.10
N TRP A 100 -4.08 -8.37 -0.16
CA TRP A 100 -4.85 -7.61 -1.15
C TRP A 100 -4.63 -8.14 -2.58
N VAL A 101 -3.38 -8.38 -2.95
CA VAL A 101 -2.99 -8.93 -4.25
C VAL A 101 -3.55 -10.35 -4.43
N LEU A 102 -3.46 -11.21 -3.41
CA LEU A 102 -4.07 -12.55 -3.47
C LEU A 102 -5.58 -12.46 -3.78
N MET A 103 -6.29 -11.58 -3.09
CA MET A 103 -7.74 -11.45 -3.22
C MET A 103 -8.18 -10.84 -4.54
N ASN A 104 -7.29 -10.10 -5.21
CA ASN A 104 -7.49 -9.48 -6.51
C ASN A 104 -6.70 -10.17 -7.63
N ALA A 105 -6.15 -11.37 -7.41
CA ALA A 105 -5.24 -12.02 -8.34
C ALA A 105 -5.85 -12.25 -9.73
N GLU A 106 -7.15 -12.54 -9.82
CA GLU A 106 -7.86 -12.67 -11.10
C GLU A 106 -7.96 -11.34 -11.87
N ALA A 107 -8.24 -10.24 -11.17
CA ALA A 107 -8.30 -8.91 -11.76
C ALA A 107 -6.91 -8.49 -12.26
N VAL A 108 -5.89 -8.65 -11.42
CA VAL A 108 -4.48 -8.38 -11.78
C VAL A 108 -4.05 -9.25 -12.96
N ALA A 109 -4.42 -10.53 -12.98
CA ALA A 109 -4.14 -11.42 -14.12
C ALA A 109 -4.80 -10.92 -15.41
N SER A 110 -6.02 -10.40 -15.32
CA SER A 110 -6.71 -9.83 -16.48
C SER A 110 -6.03 -8.58 -17.02
N GLU A 111 -5.66 -7.64 -16.14
CA GLU A 111 -4.90 -6.45 -16.53
C GLU A 111 -3.56 -6.81 -17.16
N LEU A 112 -2.83 -7.76 -16.58
CA LEU A 112 -1.55 -8.21 -17.12
C LEU A 112 -1.69 -8.89 -18.50
N ARG A 113 -2.77 -9.64 -18.75
CA ARG A 113 -3.08 -10.18 -20.09
C ARG A 113 -3.31 -9.07 -21.10
N VAL A 114 -4.06 -8.03 -20.73
CA VAL A 114 -4.31 -6.88 -21.61
C VAL A 114 -3.00 -6.19 -21.96
N VAL A 115 -2.15 -5.94 -20.96
CA VAL A 115 -0.85 -5.29 -21.17
C VAL A 115 0.08 -6.14 -22.05
N LEU A 116 0.15 -7.46 -21.82
CA LEU A 116 0.93 -8.36 -22.68
C LEU A 116 0.38 -8.39 -24.12
N GLY A 117 -0.94 -8.37 -24.30
CA GLY A 117 -1.56 -8.22 -25.61
C GLY A 117 -1.21 -6.90 -26.30
N SER A 118 -1.13 -5.79 -25.55
CA SER A 118 -0.65 -4.51 -26.07
C SER A 118 0.81 -4.57 -26.50
N VAL A 119 1.68 -5.23 -25.73
CA VAL A 119 3.09 -5.46 -26.14
C VAL A 119 3.14 -6.26 -27.44
N ALA A 120 2.41 -7.36 -27.54
CA ALA A 120 2.40 -8.19 -28.73
C ALA A 120 1.90 -7.43 -29.97
N THR A 121 0.80 -6.69 -29.82
CA THR A 121 0.24 -5.85 -30.89
C THR A 121 1.23 -4.76 -31.31
N ALA A 122 1.88 -4.09 -30.35
CA ALA A 122 2.88 -3.07 -30.64
C ALA A 122 4.08 -3.64 -31.42
N MET A 123 4.53 -4.85 -31.07
CA MET A 123 5.60 -5.55 -31.80
C MET A 123 5.19 -5.91 -33.23
N ASP A 124 3.95 -6.37 -33.44
CA ASP A 124 3.45 -6.78 -34.75
C ASP A 124 3.28 -5.60 -35.74
N VAL A 125 3.09 -4.37 -35.23
CA VAL A 125 2.98 -3.16 -36.06
C VAL A 125 4.30 -2.42 -36.28
N LEU A 126 5.41 -2.88 -35.68
CA LEU A 126 6.71 -2.26 -35.92
C LEU A 126 7.15 -2.42 -37.38
N PRO A 127 7.80 -1.40 -37.98
CA PRO A 127 8.30 -1.51 -39.34
C PRO A 127 9.30 -2.66 -39.50
N ALA A 128 9.26 -3.34 -40.65
CA ALA A 128 10.18 -4.45 -40.95
C ALA A 128 11.66 -4.05 -40.83
N GLY A 129 12.02 -2.81 -41.14
CA GLY A 129 13.39 -2.30 -40.97
C GLY A 129 13.84 -2.17 -39.51
N VAL A 130 12.90 -2.08 -38.56
CA VAL A 130 13.19 -2.11 -37.12
C VAL A 130 13.25 -3.56 -36.62
N VAL A 131 12.26 -4.36 -37.00
CA VAL A 131 12.16 -5.77 -36.57
C VAL A 131 13.31 -6.63 -37.11
N ALA A 132 13.72 -6.40 -38.36
CA ALA A 132 14.78 -7.14 -39.03
C ALA A 132 16.09 -6.33 -39.13
N ALA A 133 16.37 -5.47 -38.13
CA ALA A 133 17.61 -4.69 -38.07
C ALA A 133 18.86 -5.58 -38.03
N SER A 134 18.76 -6.73 -37.35
CA SER A 134 19.71 -7.84 -37.39
C SER A 134 18.95 -9.17 -37.43
N ASP A 135 19.65 -10.28 -37.69
CA ASP A 135 19.03 -11.62 -37.59
C ASP A 135 18.61 -11.92 -36.14
N ASP A 136 19.44 -11.53 -35.16
CA ASP A 136 19.14 -11.66 -33.73
C ASP A 136 17.91 -10.82 -33.33
N ALA A 137 17.82 -9.56 -33.79
CA ALA A 137 16.65 -8.71 -33.55
C ALA A 137 15.36 -9.35 -34.08
N ARG A 138 15.42 -10.00 -35.24
CA ARG A 138 14.27 -10.69 -35.83
C ARG A 138 13.83 -11.87 -34.97
N GLU A 139 14.77 -12.65 -34.45
CA GLU A 139 14.48 -13.77 -33.56
C GLU A 139 13.89 -13.29 -32.23
N PHE A 140 14.49 -12.28 -31.59
CA PHE A 140 13.96 -11.70 -30.36
C PHE A 140 12.56 -11.13 -30.55
N ALA A 141 12.31 -10.39 -31.63
CA ALA A 141 11.00 -9.83 -31.92
C ALA A 141 9.92 -10.93 -32.07
N ALA A 142 10.25 -12.01 -32.78
CA ALA A 142 9.36 -13.17 -32.92
C ALA A 142 9.08 -13.83 -31.58
N LEU A 143 10.10 -13.99 -30.72
CA LEU A 143 9.94 -14.54 -29.38
C LEU A 143 9.08 -13.65 -28.48
N VAL A 144 9.29 -12.33 -28.49
CA VAL A 144 8.48 -11.38 -27.72
C VAL A 144 7.01 -11.47 -28.13
N SER A 145 6.71 -11.34 -29.43
CA SER A 145 5.33 -11.40 -29.93
C SER A 145 4.67 -12.75 -29.61
N GLN A 146 5.37 -13.86 -29.86
CA GLN A 146 4.85 -15.19 -29.59
C GLN A 146 4.57 -15.44 -28.09
N GLN A 147 5.50 -15.07 -27.22
CA GLN A 147 5.33 -15.29 -25.78
C GLN A 147 4.29 -14.36 -25.17
N ALA A 148 4.20 -13.11 -25.62
CA ALA A 148 3.21 -12.16 -25.17
C ALA A 148 1.79 -12.58 -25.59
N TRP A 149 1.59 -13.04 -26.84
CA TRP A 149 0.29 -13.56 -27.31
C TRP A 149 -0.15 -14.84 -26.61
N ARG A 150 0.78 -15.77 -26.36
CA ARG A 150 0.47 -17.09 -25.79
C ARG A 150 0.52 -17.13 -24.26
N ALA A 151 0.72 -15.98 -23.61
CA ALA A 151 0.85 -15.89 -22.17
C ALA A 151 -0.42 -16.37 -21.45
N ALA A 152 -0.36 -17.57 -20.86
CA ALA A 152 -1.42 -18.10 -20.01
C ALA A 152 -1.34 -17.49 -18.60
N VAL A 153 -1.67 -16.20 -18.49
CA VAL A 153 -1.65 -15.48 -17.20
C VAL A 153 -2.95 -15.76 -16.44
N ARG A 154 -2.83 -16.52 -15.35
CA ARG A 154 -3.90 -16.83 -14.40
C ARG A 154 -3.30 -17.07 -13.02
N PRO A 155 -4.06 -16.88 -11.93
CA PRO A 155 -3.64 -17.29 -10.60
C PRO A 155 -3.35 -18.79 -10.56
N ASP A 156 -2.36 -19.20 -9.77
CA ASP A 156 -2.07 -20.60 -9.56
C ASP A 156 -3.21 -21.28 -8.78
N GLU A 157 -3.32 -22.61 -8.83
CA GLU A 157 -4.36 -23.34 -8.11
C GLU A 157 -4.29 -23.13 -6.59
N GLU A 158 -3.08 -22.96 -6.06
CA GLU A 158 -2.85 -22.65 -4.64
C GLU A 158 -3.32 -21.24 -4.27
N ASP A 159 -3.12 -20.25 -5.14
CA ASP A 159 -3.64 -18.89 -4.95
C ASP A 159 -5.17 -18.90 -4.94
N SER A 160 -5.75 -19.60 -5.92
CA SER A 160 -7.20 -19.76 -6.05
C SER A 160 -7.82 -20.50 -4.87
N ARG A 161 -7.09 -21.46 -4.28
CA ARG A 161 -7.50 -22.15 -3.05
C ARG A 161 -7.42 -21.20 -1.85
N ALA A 162 -6.31 -20.49 -1.66
CA ALA A 162 -6.12 -19.56 -0.56
C ALA A 162 -7.18 -18.44 -0.58
N ALA A 163 -7.46 -17.84 -1.75
CA ALA A 163 -8.49 -16.83 -1.90
C ALA A 163 -9.90 -17.37 -1.54
N ARG A 164 -10.22 -18.61 -1.93
CA ARG A 164 -11.47 -19.27 -1.52
C ARG A 164 -11.54 -19.50 -0.01
N SER A 165 -10.44 -19.93 0.61
CA SER A 165 -10.35 -20.09 2.06
C SER A 165 -10.59 -18.77 2.79
N VAL A 166 -10.01 -17.66 2.33
CA VAL A 166 -10.27 -16.32 2.88
C VAL A 166 -11.76 -15.98 2.79
N ARG A 167 -12.38 -16.14 1.61
CA ARG A 167 -13.83 -15.87 1.44
C ARG A 167 -14.69 -16.72 2.37
N SER A 168 -14.33 -18.00 2.56
CA SER A 168 -15.00 -18.90 3.50
C SER A 168 -14.88 -18.41 4.95
N MET A 169 -13.69 -17.99 5.38
CA MET A 169 -13.47 -17.43 6.72
C MET A 169 -14.24 -16.13 6.95
N LEU A 170 -14.29 -15.24 5.95
CA LEU A 170 -15.14 -14.04 6.00
C LEU A 170 -16.63 -14.38 6.11
N ALA A 171 -17.09 -15.46 5.47
CA ALA A 171 -18.46 -15.95 5.61
C ALA A 171 -18.73 -16.50 7.03
N ARG A 172 -17.76 -17.17 7.66
CA ARG A 172 -17.86 -17.62 9.06
C ARG A 172 -17.94 -16.44 10.02
N PHE A 173 -17.14 -15.39 9.81
CA PHE A 173 -17.26 -14.17 10.61
C PHE A 173 -18.66 -13.56 10.52
N ARG A 174 -19.27 -13.54 9.33
CA ARG A 174 -20.64 -13.05 9.14
C ARG A 174 -21.66 -13.81 9.99
N SER A 175 -21.48 -15.12 10.16
CA SER A 175 -22.35 -15.95 11.03
C SER A 175 -21.92 -15.97 12.50
N GLY A 176 -20.87 -15.23 12.89
CA GLY A 176 -20.33 -15.22 14.24
C GLY A 176 -19.55 -16.49 14.62
N ALA A 177 -19.19 -17.32 13.65
CA ALA A 177 -18.38 -18.50 13.87
C ALA A 177 -16.88 -18.17 13.77
N THR A 178 -16.08 -18.73 14.69
CA THR A 178 -14.62 -18.65 14.61
C THR A 178 -14.12 -19.40 13.38
N PRO A 179 -13.18 -18.87 12.59
CA PRO A 179 -12.53 -19.60 11.51
C PRO A 179 -11.61 -20.68 12.07
N ASP A 180 -11.33 -21.70 11.25
CA ASP A 180 -10.35 -22.73 11.60
C ASP A 180 -8.93 -22.13 11.61
N ALA A 181 -8.15 -22.45 12.63
CA ALA A 181 -6.83 -21.86 12.84
C ALA A 181 -5.80 -22.39 11.85
N GLU A 182 -5.89 -23.66 11.43
CA GLU A 182 -4.98 -24.25 10.45
C GLU A 182 -5.27 -23.69 9.06
N ASP A 183 -6.54 -23.56 8.68
CA ASP A 183 -6.92 -22.92 7.41
C ASP A 183 -6.38 -21.48 7.34
N ALA A 184 -6.50 -20.72 8.44
CA ALA A 184 -5.97 -19.37 8.52
C ALA A 184 -4.44 -19.35 8.40
N ARG A 185 -3.73 -20.27 9.09
CA ARG A 185 -2.27 -20.40 8.98
C ARG A 185 -1.80 -20.77 7.58
N LEU A 186 -2.52 -21.66 6.88
CA LEU A 186 -2.19 -22.04 5.50
C LEU A 186 -2.29 -20.84 4.56
N VAL A 187 -3.34 -20.01 4.71
CA VAL A 187 -3.47 -18.77 3.93
C VAL A 187 -2.32 -17.81 4.25
N LEU A 188 -2.04 -17.56 5.52
CA LEU A 188 -0.94 -16.66 5.94
C LEU A 188 0.41 -17.15 5.43
N GLY A 189 0.66 -18.46 5.48
CA GLY A 189 1.86 -19.09 4.92
C GLY A 189 1.96 -18.90 3.41
N ARG A 190 0.86 -19.05 2.67
CA ARG A 190 0.83 -18.82 1.21
C ARG A 190 1.22 -17.40 0.84
N VAL A 191 0.69 -16.40 1.56
CA VAL A 191 1.02 -14.99 1.31
C VAL A 191 2.33 -14.54 1.97
N GLY A 192 3.03 -15.42 2.69
CA GLY A 192 4.30 -15.09 3.35
C GLY A 192 4.16 -14.18 4.58
N VAL A 193 3.02 -14.23 5.28
CA VAL A 193 2.81 -13.53 6.56
C VAL A 193 3.17 -14.48 7.69
N ALA A 194 4.42 -14.39 8.17
CA ALA A 194 4.98 -15.34 9.14
C ALA A 194 5.06 -14.79 10.57
N SER A 195 4.85 -13.48 10.75
CA SER A 195 5.05 -12.78 12.01
C SER A 195 3.92 -11.81 12.35
N TRP A 196 3.89 -11.38 13.61
CA TRP A 196 3.00 -10.31 14.06
C TRP A 196 3.31 -9.00 13.31
N TRP A 197 4.59 -8.73 13.07
CA TRP A 197 5.07 -7.59 12.29
C TRP A 197 4.57 -7.64 10.85
N ASP A 198 4.74 -8.78 10.16
CA ASP A 198 4.22 -8.98 8.79
C ASP A 198 2.73 -8.69 8.73
N CYS A 199 1.97 -9.27 9.65
CA CYS A 199 0.52 -9.07 9.72
C CYS A 199 0.16 -7.60 9.98
N SER A 200 0.96 -6.89 10.78
CA SER A 200 0.79 -5.46 11.02
C SER A 200 1.11 -4.58 9.81
N GLN A 201 2.05 -4.99 8.95
CA GLN A 201 2.28 -4.30 7.67
C GLN A 201 1.07 -4.45 6.75
N GLU A 202 0.48 -5.65 6.69
CA GLU A 202 -0.75 -5.89 5.91
C GLU A 202 -1.93 -5.05 6.41
N VAL A 203 -2.10 -5.00 7.73
CA VAL A 203 -3.12 -4.14 8.37
C VAL A 203 -2.91 -2.67 8.04
N SER A 204 -1.66 -2.19 8.10
CA SER A 204 -1.34 -0.78 7.81
C SER A 204 -1.59 -0.41 6.36
N PHE A 205 -1.25 -1.30 5.43
CA PHE A 205 -1.54 -1.13 4.01
C PHE A 205 -3.05 -0.99 3.76
N LEU A 206 -3.86 -1.92 4.28
CA LEU A 206 -5.30 -1.90 4.11
C LEU A 206 -5.96 -0.69 4.77
N GLU A 207 -5.43 -0.18 5.88
CA GLU A 207 -5.90 1.07 6.48
C GLU A 207 -5.68 2.27 5.58
N ALA A 208 -4.50 2.39 4.98
CA ALA A 208 -4.20 3.47 4.04
C ALA A 208 -5.08 3.39 2.79
N GLU A 209 -5.25 2.18 2.26
CA GLU A 209 -6.05 1.88 1.07
C GLU A 209 -7.56 2.16 1.29
N MET A 210 -8.05 1.88 2.51
CA MET A 210 -9.41 2.23 2.94
C MET A 210 -9.59 3.74 3.08
N LEU A 211 -8.61 4.43 3.69
CA LEU A 211 -8.66 5.88 3.88
C LEU A 211 -8.70 6.61 2.53
N GLU A 212 -7.85 6.19 1.58
CA GLU A 212 -7.79 6.80 0.25
C GLU A 212 -9.14 6.70 -0.49
N ARG A 213 -9.80 5.53 -0.43
CA ARG A 213 -11.14 5.34 -1.03
C ARG A 213 -12.23 6.17 -0.38
N LEU A 214 -12.20 6.30 0.95
CA LEU A 214 -13.17 7.13 1.68
C LEU A 214 -12.98 8.61 1.34
N GLU A 215 -11.74 9.08 1.23
CA GLU A 215 -11.44 10.45 0.80
C GLU A 215 -11.83 10.70 -0.67
N ALA A 216 -11.82 9.66 -1.51
CA ALA A 216 -12.29 9.72 -2.89
C ALA A 216 -13.83 9.75 -3.02
N GLY A 217 -14.59 9.56 -1.93
CA GLY A 217 -16.06 9.58 -1.93
C GLY A 217 -16.72 8.24 -2.29
N GLY A 218 -15.97 7.13 -2.24
CA GLY A 218 -16.43 5.80 -2.63
C GLY A 218 -17.23 5.04 -1.56
N GLU A 219 -18.17 5.66 -0.86
CA GLU A 219 -18.82 5.05 0.33
C GLU A 219 -19.62 3.75 0.07
N ASN A 220 -20.00 3.48 -1.18
CA ASN A 220 -20.75 2.28 -1.61
C ASN A 220 -19.91 1.26 -2.39
N ASP A 221 -18.59 1.28 -2.21
CA ASP A 221 -17.66 0.44 -2.95
C ASP A 221 -17.62 -1.01 -2.41
N ASN A 222 -17.76 -2.00 -3.29
CA ASN A 222 -17.56 -3.41 -2.95
C ASN A 222 -16.13 -3.65 -2.44
N ASP A 223 -15.16 -2.85 -2.91
CA ASP A 223 -13.79 -2.90 -2.42
C ASP A 223 -13.70 -2.45 -0.96
N LEU A 224 -14.49 -1.47 -0.50
CA LEU A 224 -14.49 -1.07 0.92
C LEU A 224 -14.97 -2.21 1.82
N VAL A 225 -15.99 -2.96 1.38
CA VAL A 225 -16.48 -4.14 2.11
C VAL A 225 -15.40 -5.23 2.15
N LEU A 226 -14.71 -5.45 1.02
CA LEU A 226 -13.61 -6.41 0.96
C LEU A 226 -12.44 -5.97 1.86
N ILE A 227 -11.96 -4.73 1.72
CA ILE A 227 -10.86 -4.16 2.51
C ILE A 227 -11.20 -4.25 4.00
N SER A 228 -12.40 -3.84 4.41
CA SER A 228 -12.82 -3.93 5.81
C SER A 228 -12.87 -5.38 6.31
N GLY A 229 -13.35 -6.32 5.49
CA GLY A 229 -13.32 -7.74 5.80
C GLY A 229 -11.91 -8.30 5.95
N LEU A 230 -11.00 -8.01 5.02
CA LEU A 230 -9.60 -8.45 5.05
C LEU A 230 -8.84 -7.84 6.22
N LEU A 231 -9.08 -6.56 6.50
CA LEU A 231 -8.54 -5.86 7.65
C LEU A 231 -8.92 -6.56 8.94
N THR A 232 -10.20 -6.89 9.11
CA THR A 232 -10.67 -7.65 10.28
C THR A 232 -10.09 -9.06 10.32
N PHE A 233 -9.99 -9.76 9.19
CA PHE A 233 -9.37 -11.07 9.13
C PHE A 233 -7.92 -11.05 9.61
N LEU A 234 -7.12 -10.10 9.11
CA LEU A 234 -5.73 -9.94 9.53
C LEU A 234 -5.63 -9.52 11.00
N LEU A 235 -6.50 -8.63 11.49
CA LEU A 235 -6.55 -8.29 12.92
C LEU A 235 -6.89 -9.50 13.79
N TYR A 236 -7.84 -10.33 13.38
CA TYR A 236 -8.18 -11.57 14.06
C TYR A 236 -6.96 -12.51 14.09
N CYS A 237 -6.32 -12.75 12.95
CA CYS A 237 -5.12 -13.57 12.86
C CYS A 237 -3.99 -13.02 13.75
N ARG A 238 -3.74 -11.72 13.70
CA ARG A 238 -2.73 -11.03 14.52
C ARG A 238 -2.93 -11.28 16.01
N VAL A 239 -4.19 -11.18 16.45
CA VAL A 239 -4.60 -11.33 17.83
C VAL A 239 -4.56 -12.80 18.28
N VAL A 240 -5.07 -13.72 17.46
CA VAL A 240 -5.35 -15.10 17.85
C VAL A 240 -4.21 -16.07 17.52
N LEU A 241 -3.49 -15.88 16.42
CA LEU A 241 -2.57 -16.88 15.89
C LEU A 241 -1.09 -16.62 16.20
N PHE A 242 -0.71 -15.39 16.53
CA PHE A 242 0.69 -15.04 16.83
C PHE A 242 0.86 -14.81 18.33
N ASP A 243 1.67 -15.58 19.04
CA ASP A 243 1.71 -15.48 20.50
C ASP A 243 2.49 -14.26 21.03
N ARG A 244 3.39 -13.69 20.21
CA ARG A 244 4.30 -12.61 20.61
C ARG A 244 4.22 -11.41 19.67
N ILE A 245 4.47 -10.23 20.21
CA ILE A 245 4.71 -9.01 19.43
C ILE A 245 6.19 -9.00 19.07
N ASP A 246 6.49 -9.04 17.78
CA ASP A 246 7.83 -8.80 17.26
C ASP A 246 7.89 -7.44 16.54
N TYR A 247 9.02 -6.76 16.69
CA TYR A 247 9.32 -5.54 15.95
C TYR A 247 10.23 -5.95 14.79
N GLY A 248 9.86 -5.56 13.58
CA GLY A 248 10.66 -5.90 12.40
C GLY A 248 12.07 -5.34 12.53
N LYS A 249 13.06 -6.00 11.92
CA LYS A 249 14.47 -5.55 11.85
C LYS A 249 14.67 -4.12 11.32
N ALA A 250 13.63 -3.45 10.85
CA ALA A 250 13.65 -2.07 10.36
C ALA A 250 13.59 -1.00 11.46
N ASP A 251 13.36 -1.37 12.72
CA ASP A 251 13.45 -0.45 13.87
C ASP A 251 14.88 -0.38 14.47
N GLU A 252 15.86 -1.09 13.90
CA GLU A 252 17.27 -0.73 14.13
C GLU A 252 17.53 0.64 13.49
N PRO A 253 18.17 1.60 14.21
CA PRO A 253 18.48 2.89 13.65
C PRO A 253 19.27 2.72 12.35
N ALA A 254 18.73 3.26 11.26
CA ALA A 254 19.35 3.15 9.95
C ALA A 254 20.83 3.58 10.01
N PRO A 255 21.76 2.83 9.37
CA PRO A 255 23.13 3.30 9.26
C PRO A 255 23.15 4.67 8.57
N ALA A 256 24.01 5.56 9.06
CA ALA A 256 24.13 6.92 8.56
C ALA A 256 24.22 6.94 7.01
N PRO A 257 23.53 7.88 6.33
CA PRO A 257 23.51 7.93 4.88
C PRO A 257 24.94 8.01 4.32
N ALA A 258 25.21 7.24 3.27
CA ALA A 258 26.50 7.21 2.61
C ALA A 258 26.93 8.63 2.17
N PRO A 259 28.22 9.00 2.28
CA PRO A 259 28.71 10.36 2.05
C PRO A 259 28.47 10.92 0.63
N ARG A 260 28.01 10.09 -0.32
CA ARG A 260 27.64 10.51 -1.68
C ARG A 260 26.26 11.17 -1.78
N ALA A 261 25.29 10.85 -0.90
CA ALA A 261 23.94 11.45 -0.98
C ALA A 261 23.90 12.90 -0.45
N ALA A 262 24.70 13.19 0.58
CA ALA A 262 24.77 14.51 1.22
C ALA A 262 25.31 15.61 0.28
N SER A 263 26.18 15.27 -0.68
CA SER A 263 26.79 16.25 -1.60
C SER A 263 25.84 16.74 -2.70
N TYR A 264 24.84 15.93 -3.09
CA TYR A 264 23.82 16.33 -4.07
C TYR A 264 22.70 17.15 -3.42
N LEU A 265 22.26 16.80 -2.21
CA LEU A 265 21.21 17.52 -1.49
C LEU A 265 21.62 18.97 -1.14
N ALA A 266 22.90 19.20 -0.88
CA ALA A 266 23.45 20.55 -0.66
C ALA A 266 23.35 21.49 -1.88
N ARG A 267 23.06 20.97 -3.07
CA ARG A 267 22.92 21.74 -4.32
C ARG A 267 21.47 21.95 -4.75
N ILE A 268 20.50 21.37 -4.04
CA ILE A 268 19.08 21.51 -4.38
C ILE A 268 18.56 22.81 -3.80
N ASN A 269 17.95 23.65 -4.64
CA ASN A 269 17.28 24.86 -4.17
C ASN A 269 16.01 24.49 -3.37
N PRO A 270 15.92 24.79 -2.06
CA PRO A 270 14.77 24.44 -1.23
C PRO A 270 13.45 25.06 -1.72
N GLU A 271 13.52 26.22 -2.37
CA GLU A 271 12.34 26.90 -2.95
C GLU A 271 11.70 26.09 -4.08
N GLY A 272 12.49 25.28 -4.81
CA GLY A 272 11.99 24.40 -5.87
C GLY A 272 11.20 23.19 -5.35
N LEU A 273 11.20 22.96 -4.03
CA LEU A 273 10.48 21.88 -3.37
C LEU A 273 9.20 22.37 -2.66
N GLN A 274 8.92 23.67 -2.70
CA GLN A 274 7.72 24.25 -2.11
C GLN A 274 6.55 24.20 -3.09
N CYS A 275 5.33 24.03 -2.56
CA CYS A 275 4.12 24.11 -3.34
C CYS A 275 3.90 25.57 -3.78
N PRO A 276 3.76 25.88 -5.08
CA PRO A 276 3.58 27.27 -5.53
C PRO A 276 2.30 27.96 -5.03
N ILE A 277 1.33 27.20 -4.50
CA ILE A 277 0.08 27.74 -3.95
C ILE A 277 0.24 28.12 -2.48
N THR A 278 0.81 27.23 -1.67
CA THR A 278 0.91 27.41 -0.21
C THR A 278 2.26 27.95 0.24
N LEU A 279 3.28 27.88 -0.62
CA LEU A 279 4.69 28.16 -0.32
C LEU A 279 5.26 27.27 0.80
N GLU A 280 4.57 26.17 1.10
CA GLU A 280 5.00 25.14 2.06
C GLU A 280 5.68 23.98 1.33
N LEU A 281 6.59 23.28 2.01
CA LEU A 281 7.25 22.10 1.46
C LEU A 281 6.22 21.06 1.00
N MET A 282 6.37 20.53 -0.22
CA MET A 282 5.43 19.56 -0.77
C MET A 282 5.57 18.20 -0.07
N THR A 283 4.51 17.75 0.60
CA THR A 283 4.47 16.44 1.27
C THR A 283 3.94 15.33 0.36
N ASP A 284 3.06 15.70 -0.56
CA ASP A 284 2.54 14.82 -1.61
C ASP A 284 2.63 15.54 -2.96
N PRO A 285 3.85 15.65 -3.53
CA PRO A 285 4.06 16.36 -4.78
C PRO A 285 3.37 15.64 -5.94
N VAL A 286 2.56 16.38 -6.70
CA VAL A 286 1.87 15.95 -7.90
C VAL A 286 2.06 16.96 -9.03
N THR A 287 2.20 16.48 -10.24
CA THR A 287 2.44 17.27 -11.44
C THR A 287 1.18 17.34 -12.30
N LEU A 288 0.85 18.53 -12.77
CA LEU A 288 -0.20 18.77 -13.77
C LEU A 288 0.31 18.48 -15.18
N ALA A 289 -0.61 18.37 -16.14
CA ALA A 289 -0.26 18.26 -17.57
C ALA A 289 0.62 19.41 -18.08
N THR A 290 0.60 20.57 -17.42
CA THR A 290 1.46 21.73 -17.72
C THR A 290 2.90 21.57 -17.22
N GLY A 291 3.27 20.42 -16.64
CA GLY A 291 4.59 20.14 -16.08
C GLY A 291 4.88 20.78 -14.71
N GLN A 292 3.94 21.56 -14.15
CA GLN A 292 4.10 22.20 -12.85
C GLN A 292 3.72 21.27 -11.69
N THR A 293 4.51 21.30 -10.62
CA THR A 293 4.34 20.43 -9.45
C THR A 293 3.78 21.19 -8.25
N TYR A 294 2.84 20.58 -7.54
CA TYR A 294 2.13 21.14 -6.39
C TYR A 294 1.98 20.07 -5.31
N ASP A 295 1.71 20.47 -4.07
CA ASP A 295 1.16 19.53 -3.10
C ASP A 295 -0.27 19.14 -3.50
N ARG A 296 -0.59 17.85 -3.45
CA ARG A 296 -1.87 17.28 -3.91
C ARG A 296 -3.06 17.98 -3.26
N ALA A 297 -3.01 18.23 -1.95
CA ALA A 297 -4.13 18.82 -1.23
C ALA A 297 -4.41 20.25 -1.73
N SER A 298 -3.34 21.01 -2.00
CA SER A 298 -3.40 22.39 -2.46
C SER A 298 -3.99 22.49 -3.87
N ILE A 299 -3.50 21.68 -4.81
CA ILE A 299 -4.01 21.75 -6.19
C ILE A 299 -5.41 21.17 -6.35
N LYS A 300 -5.76 20.11 -5.60
CA LYS A 300 -7.14 19.59 -5.57
C LYS A 300 -8.11 20.65 -5.04
N ARG A 301 -7.72 21.42 -4.00
CA ARG A 301 -8.54 22.50 -3.46
C ARG A 301 -8.77 23.61 -4.48
N TRP A 302 -7.71 24.01 -5.20
CA TRP A 302 -7.77 25.01 -6.27
C TRP A 302 -8.73 24.62 -7.40
N VAL A 303 -8.65 23.37 -7.88
CA VAL A 303 -9.56 22.89 -8.92
C VAL A 303 -11.00 22.81 -8.40
N LYS A 304 -11.19 22.35 -7.15
CA LYS A 304 -12.51 22.26 -6.51
C LYS A 304 -13.17 23.62 -6.27
N SER A 305 -12.41 24.72 -6.12
CA SER A 305 -12.95 26.07 -6.02
C SER A 305 -13.40 26.67 -7.37
N GLY A 306 -13.39 25.88 -8.45
CA GLY A 306 -13.81 26.31 -9.78
C GLY A 306 -12.70 26.93 -10.62
N CYS A 307 -11.46 26.99 -10.10
CA CYS A 307 -10.32 27.53 -10.83
C CYS A 307 -9.77 26.46 -11.79
N ARG A 308 -10.08 26.57 -13.09
CA ARG A 308 -9.66 25.62 -14.14
C ARG A 308 -8.40 26.04 -14.88
N THR A 309 -7.51 26.77 -14.22
CA THR A 309 -6.23 27.21 -14.77
C THR A 309 -5.08 26.77 -13.88
N CYS A 310 -3.93 26.50 -14.48
CA CYS A 310 -2.69 26.26 -13.77
C CYS A 310 -2.29 27.55 -13.00
N PRO A 311 -2.08 27.49 -11.67
CA PRO A 311 -1.74 28.67 -10.87
C PRO A 311 -0.47 29.41 -11.32
N VAL A 312 0.50 28.69 -11.91
CA VAL A 312 1.80 29.26 -12.30
C VAL A 312 1.81 29.67 -13.77
N THR A 313 1.36 28.80 -14.68
CA THR A 313 1.43 29.07 -16.13
C THR A 313 0.22 29.82 -16.67
N GLY A 314 -0.89 29.88 -15.91
CA GLY A 314 -2.15 30.46 -16.37
C GLY A 314 -2.89 29.63 -17.42
N GLU A 315 -2.32 28.52 -17.88
CA GLU A 315 -2.91 27.67 -18.90
C GLU A 315 -4.20 26.99 -18.42
N LYS A 316 -5.20 26.86 -19.30
CA LYS A 316 -6.44 26.16 -18.99
C LYS A 316 -6.18 24.66 -18.83
N LEU A 317 -6.59 24.12 -17.70
CA LEU A 317 -6.50 22.70 -17.40
C LEU A 317 -7.55 21.94 -18.21
N ARG A 318 -7.09 21.18 -19.22
CA ARG A 318 -7.94 20.32 -20.04
C ARG A 318 -8.52 19.16 -19.22
N SER A 319 -7.77 18.66 -18.24
CA SER A 319 -8.20 17.67 -17.25
C SER A 319 -7.85 18.11 -15.83
N ALA A 320 -8.58 17.59 -14.83
CA ALA A 320 -8.29 17.73 -13.41
C ALA A 320 -7.33 16.66 -12.88
N ASP A 321 -6.84 15.78 -13.76
CA ASP A 321 -5.95 14.69 -13.40
C ASP A 321 -4.58 15.21 -12.95
N VAL A 322 -4.07 14.61 -11.87
CA VAL A 322 -2.79 14.93 -11.27
C VAL A 322 -1.94 13.67 -11.21
N VAL A 323 -0.67 13.80 -11.59
CA VAL A 323 0.26 12.66 -11.68
C VAL A 323 1.25 12.75 -10.51
N PRO A 324 1.34 11.75 -9.60
CA PRO A 324 2.35 11.78 -8.54
C PRO A 324 3.78 12.04 -9.04
N ASN A 325 4.52 12.93 -8.38
CA ASN A 325 5.92 13.19 -8.68
C ASN A 325 6.82 12.52 -7.62
N VAL A 326 7.04 11.22 -7.81
CA VAL A 326 7.81 10.39 -6.88
C VAL A 326 9.27 10.82 -6.74
N ALA A 327 9.85 11.44 -7.77
CA ALA A 327 11.21 11.98 -7.73
C ALA A 327 11.31 13.15 -6.75
N VAL A 328 10.39 14.12 -6.84
CA VAL A 328 10.32 15.25 -5.89
C VAL A 328 10.01 14.74 -4.48
N ARG A 329 9.11 13.75 -4.33
CA ARG A 329 8.82 13.13 -3.03
C ARG A 329 10.08 12.53 -2.41
N GLY A 330 10.83 11.72 -3.17
CA GLY A 330 12.07 11.10 -2.68
C GLY A 330 13.13 12.12 -2.29
N ILE A 331 13.25 13.23 -3.02
CA ILE A 331 14.16 14.34 -2.68
C ILE A 331 13.72 15.01 -1.38
N VAL A 332 12.43 15.32 -1.22
CA VAL A 332 11.88 15.94 0.00
C VAL A 332 12.10 15.03 1.22
N GLU A 333 11.81 13.73 1.09
CA GLU A 333 12.02 12.74 2.15
C GLU A 333 13.49 12.67 2.59
N GLN A 334 14.43 12.63 1.63
CA GLN A 334 15.87 12.62 1.93
C GLN A 334 16.35 13.93 2.57
N LEU A 335 15.82 15.08 2.15
CA LEU A 335 16.16 16.38 2.71
C LEU A 335 15.70 16.51 4.16
N LEU A 336 14.48 16.05 4.46
CA LEU A 336 13.93 16.01 5.82
C LEU A 336 14.73 15.09 6.75
N LEU A 337 15.10 13.89 6.27
CA LEU A 337 15.96 12.96 7.00
C LEU A 337 17.34 13.56 7.33
N SER A 338 17.92 14.31 6.41
CA SER A 338 19.24 14.95 6.59
C SER A 338 19.23 16.13 7.58
N SER A 339 18.08 16.78 7.76
CA SER A 339 17.91 17.93 8.67
C SER A 339 17.50 17.54 10.09
N GLY A 340 17.40 16.24 10.41
CA GLY A 340 17.04 15.76 11.75
C GLY A 340 15.60 16.09 12.16
N VAL A 341 14.76 16.53 11.22
CA VAL A 341 13.34 16.81 11.46
C VAL A 341 12.60 15.48 11.34
N SER A 342 12.19 14.92 12.48
CA SER A 342 11.32 13.75 12.50
C SER A 342 10.04 14.08 11.74
N LEU A 343 9.63 13.18 10.82
CA LEU A 343 8.36 13.30 10.10
C LEU A 343 7.25 13.46 11.13
N HIS A 344 6.73 14.68 11.25
CA HIS A 344 5.47 14.90 11.93
C HIS A 344 4.45 14.02 11.21
N GLU A 345 3.83 13.07 11.94
CA GLU A 345 2.77 12.22 11.40
C GLU A 345 1.82 13.08 10.56
N PRO A 346 1.40 12.61 9.36
CA PRO A 346 0.57 13.39 8.45
C PRO A 346 -0.59 14.01 9.22
N SER A 347 -0.79 15.31 9.00
CA SER A 347 -1.56 16.20 9.87
C SER A 347 -2.86 15.56 10.37
N SER A 348 -3.12 15.78 11.67
CA SER A 348 -4.29 15.36 12.45
C SER A 348 -5.67 15.64 11.82
N LYS A 349 -5.74 16.37 10.70
CA LYS A 349 -6.98 16.67 9.99
C LYS A 349 -7.47 15.54 9.06
N HIS A 350 -6.60 14.61 8.64
CA HIS A 350 -6.97 13.53 7.69
C HIS A 350 -7.47 12.21 8.32
N ARG A 351 -7.27 11.98 9.63
CA ARG A 351 -7.77 10.77 10.35
C ARG A 351 -9.28 10.77 10.64
N CYS A 352 -9.97 11.88 10.39
CA CYS A 352 -11.32 12.15 10.92
C CYS A 352 -12.42 11.21 10.37
N ALA A 353 -12.30 10.72 9.13
CA ALA A 353 -13.35 9.90 8.50
C ALA A 353 -13.39 8.47 9.07
N VAL A 354 -12.24 7.79 9.14
CA VAL A 354 -12.14 6.42 9.67
C VAL A 354 -12.40 6.39 11.18
N ASP A 355 -11.87 7.36 11.92
CA ASP A 355 -11.99 7.43 13.39
C ASP A 355 -13.45 7.53 13.86
N LYS A 356 -14.32 8.17 13.07
CA LYS A 356 -15.75 8.38 13.35
C LYS A 356 -16.65 7.25 12.85
N THR A 357 -16.08 6.25 12.17
CA THR A 357 -16.85 5.14 11.60
C THR A 357 -17.56 4.35 12.73
N ALA A 358 -18.88 4.48 12.77
CA ALA A 358 -19.74 3.90 13.82
C ALA A 358 -20.13 2.44 13.53
N SER A 359 -20.03 2.01 12.27
CA SER A 359 -20.25 0.63 11.83
C SER A 359 -19.15 0.22 10.86
N PRO A 360 -18.61 -1.00 10.95
CA PRO A 360 -17.68 -1.50 9.96
C PRO A 360 -18.40 -1.71 8.62
N PHE A 361 -17.66 -1.64 7.52
CA PHE A 361 -18.19 -1.88 6.18
C PHE A 361 -18.45 -3.37 5.99
N GLY A 362 -19.66 -3.82 6.33
CA GLY A 362 -20.13 -5.18 6.13
C GLY A 362 -20.15 -6.07 7.38
N ALA A 363 -21.04 -7.07 7.35
CA ALA A 363 -21.31 -7.94 8.49
C ALA A 363 -20.14 -8.88 8.86
N ALA A 364 -19.30 -9.27 7.90
CA ALA A 364 -18.12 -10.08 8.16
C ALA A 364 -17.11 -9.32 9.05
N ALA A 365 -16.82 -8.05 8.73
CA ALA A 365 -15.95 -7.21 9.53
C ALA A 365 -16.50 -7.02 10.95
N ALA A 366 -17.82 -6.82 11.09
CA ALA A 366 -18.46 -6.70 12.41
C ALA A 366 -18.32 -7.97 13.26
N GLY A 367 -18.60 -9.14 12.67
CA GLY A 367 -18.53 -10.41 13.39
C GLY A 367 -17.10 -10.81 13.75
N GLY A 368 -16.15 -10.64 12.82
CA GLY A 368 -14.74 -10.95 13.08
C GLY A 368 -14.13 -10.03 14.14
N ALA A 369 -14.50 -8.75 14.17
CA ALA A 369 -14.05 -7.82 15.20
C ALA A 369 -14.55 -8.22 16.59
N ARG A 370 -15.82 -8.63 16.72
CA ARG A 370 -16.38 -9.13 17.98
C ARG A 370 -15.66 -10.39 18.46
N LEU A 371 -15.34 -11.32 17.56
CA LEU A 371 -14.59 -12.53 17.90
C LEU A 371 -13.16 -12.23 18.36
N ALA A 372 -12.45 -11.33 17.66
CA ALA A 372 -11.11 -10.91 18.05
C ALA A 372 -11.13 -10.22 19.43
N VAL A 373 -12.10 -9.34 19.68
CA VAL A 373 -12.28 -8.67 20.97
C VAL A 373 -12.61 -9.66 22.08
N ALA A 374 -13.50 -10.62 21.84
CA ALA A 374 -13.85 -11.65 22.83
C ALA A 374 -12.60 -12.47 23.23
N PHE A 375 -11.76 -12.83 22.27
CA PHE A 375 -10.49 -13.49 22.54
C PHE A 375 -9.56 -12.63 23.39
N LEU A 376 -9.41 -11.33 23.04
CA LEU A 376 -8.59 -10.40 23.83
C LEU A 376 -9.06 -10.29 25.27
N VAL A 377 -10.35 -10.12 25.52
CA VAL A 377 -10.90 -10.02 26.88
C VAL A 377 -10.66 -11.32 27.66
N SER A 378 -10.80 -12.48 27.00
CA SER A 378 -10.45 -13.76 27.64
C SER A 378 -8.97 -13.80 28.06
N LYS A 379 -8.06 -13.24 27.24
CA LYS A 379 -6.62 -13.18 27.56
C LYS A 379 -6.29 -12.13 28.62
N LEU A 380 -7.00 -11.01 28.68
CA LEU A 380 -6.88 -10.05 29.79
C LEU A 380 -7.26 -10.71 31.13
N CYS A 381 -8.35 -11.49 31.13
CA CYS A 381 -8.88 -12.13 32.33
C CYS A 381 -8.06 -13.34 32.82
N ARG A 382 -7.66 -14.23 31.90
CA ARG A 382 -7.09 -15.56 32.25
C ARG A 382 -5.75 -15.86 31.59
N GLY A 383 -5.17 -14.90 30.87
CA GLY A 383 -3.89 -15.09 30.19
C GLY A 383 -2.72 -15.13 31.17
N THR A 384 -1.64 -15.74 30.73
CA THR A 384 -0.31 -15.56 31.32
C THR A 384 0.12 -14.07 31.28
N PRO A 385 1.12 -13.64 32.07
CA PRO A 385 1.58 -12.25 32.03
C PRO A 385 1.96 -11.75 30.63
N GLU A 386 2.59 -12.59 29.82
CA GLU A 386 2.92 -12.26 28.42
C GLU A 386 1.68 -12.14 27.52
N GLU A 387 0.69 -13.03 27.70
CA GLU A 387 -0.57 -12.94 26.96
C GLU A 387 -1.40 -11.72 27.40
N GLN A 388 -1.41 -11.38 28.69
CA GLN A 388 -2.05 -10.17 29.21
C GLN A 388 -1.35 -8.93 28.65
N LYS A 389 -0.02 -8.91 28.60
CA LYS A 389 0.76 -7.83 27.99
C LYS A 389 0.41 -7.62 26.53
N LYS A 390 0.41 -8.68 25.73
CA LYS A 390 -0.02 -8.62 24.32
C LYS A 390 -1.48 -8.16 24.20
N ALA A 391 -2.38 -8.74 24.99
CA ALA A 391 -3.81 -8.42 24.93
C ALA A 391 -4.10 -6.95 25.28
N THR A 392 -3.38 -6.41 26.27
CA THR A 392 -3.48 -5.00 26.67
C THR A 392 -3.02 -4.08 25.56
N TYR A 393 -1.88 -4.40 24.93
CA TYR A 393 -1.37 -3.66 23.78
C TYR A 393 -2.36 -3.68 22.60
N GLU A 394 -2.92 -4.84 22.27
CA GLU A 394 -3.90 -4.97 21.17
C GLU A 394 -5.22 -4.23 21.49
N CYS A 395 -5.70 -4.28 22.73
CA CYS A 395 -6.87 -3.50 23.16
C CYS A 395 -6.64 -2.00 23.01
N ARG A 396 -5.44 -1.50 23.38
CA ARG A 396 -5.06 -0.10 23.13
C ARG A 396 -5.06 0.23 21.63
N LYS A 397 -4.48 -0.63 20.79
CA LYS A 397 -4.44 -0.41 19.33
C LYS A 397 -5.85 -0.38 18.74
N LEU A 398 -6.70 -1.36 19.05
CA LEU A 398 -8.09 -1.42 18.56
C LEU A 398 -8.92 -0.22 19.03
N SER A 399 -8.82 0.17 20.30
CA SER A 399 -9.55 1.34 20.84
C SER A 399 -9.13 2.66 20.20
N LYS A 400 -7.93 2.75 19.59
CA LYS A 400 -7.52 3.94 18.84
C LYS A 400 -8.20 4.02 17.47
N ARG A 401 -8.53 2.89 16.84
CA ARG A 401 -8.95 2.82 15.41
C ARG A 401 -10.22 3.60 15.10
N ASN A 402 -11.35 3.26 15.74
CA ASN A 402 -12.62 3.93 15.46
C ASN A 402 -13.65 3.73 16.59
N VAL A 403 -14.80 4.41 16.46
CA VAL A 403 -15.93 4.33 17.41
C VAL A 403 -16.44 2.89 17.56
N PHE A 404 -16.55 2.13 16.46
CA PHE A 404 -17.04 0.75 16.49
C PHE A 404 -16.18 -0.19 17.35
N HIS A 405 -14.85 -0.15 17.21
CA HIS A 405 -13.96 -1.01 18.02
C HIS A 405 -14.01 -0.65 19.51
N ARG A 406 -14.19 0.64 19.85
CA ARG A 406 -14.40 1.08 21.24
C ARG A 406 -15.68 0.49 21.81
N ALA A 407 -16.78 0.53 21.06
CA ALA A 407 -18.04 -0.08 21.46
C ALA A 407 -17.87 -1.58 21.70
N CYS A 408 -17.27 -2.32 20.75
CA CYS A 408 -17.03 -3.76 20.91
C CYS A 408 -16.23 -4.10 22.17
N LEU A 409 -15.16 -3.35 22.47
CA LEU A 409 -14.34 -3.56 23.67
C LEU A 409 -15.12 -3.30 24.96
N VAL A 410 -15.95 -2.24 24.99
CA VAL A 410 -16.80 -1.93 26.15
C VAL A 410 -17.86 -3.01 26.35
N ASP A 411 -18.56 -3.39 25.28
CA ASP A 411 -19.64 -4.39 25.32
C ASP A 411 -19.12 -5.78 25.71
N ALA A 412 -17.88 -6.11 25.34
CA ALA A 412 -17.22 -7.34 25.75
C ALA A 412 -16.68 -7.31 27.19
N GLY A 413 -16.81 -6.20 27.91
CA GLY A 413 -16.38 -6.10 29.31
C GLY A 413 -14.88 -5.90 29.50
N ALA A 414 -14.18 -5.24 28.57
CA ALA A 414 -12.74 -5.00 28.70
C ALA A 414 -12.37 -4.03 29.86
N VAL A 415 -13.27 -3.11 30.23
CA VAL A 415 -12.98 -2.01 31.16
C VAL A 415 -12.50 -2.47 32.55
N PRO A 416 -13.20 -3.39 33.26
CA PRO A 416 -12.74 -3.84 34.58
C PRO A 416 -11.36 -4.51 34.56
N TRP A 417 -11.06 -5.28 33.51
CA TRP A 417 -9.77 -5.95 33.37
C TRP A 417 -8.64 -4.95 33.09
N LEU A 418 -8.88 -3.95 32.25
CA LEU A 418 -7.92 -2.88 32.02
C LEU A 418 -7.67 -2.04 33.28
N LEU A 419 -8.70 -1.81 34.11
CA LEU A 419 -8.53 -1.16 35.42
C LEU A 419 -7.69 -1.99 36.37
N HIS A 420 -7.91 -3.31 36.43
CA HIS A 420 -7.09 -4.22 37.23
C HIS A 420 -5.60 -4.17 36.82
N LEU A 421 -5.33 -4.08 35.52
CA LEU A 421 -3.97 -4.04 34.98
C LEU A 421 -3.25 -2.70 35.22
N LEU A 422 -3.91 -1.67 35.76
CA LEU A 422 -3.23 -0.47 36.26
C LEU A 422 -2.30 -0.79 37.44
N SER A 423 -2.56 -1.87 38.18
CA SER A 423 -1.71 -2.35 39.27
C SER A 423 -0.63 -3.35 38.81
N SER A 424 -0.46 -3.55 37.50
CA SER A 424 0.57 -4.44 36.95
C SER A 424 1.98 -3.95 37.32
N PRO A 425 2.94 -4.84 37.66
CA PRO A 425 4.34 -4.46 37.88
C PRO A 425 5.08 -4.14 36.57
N ASP A 426 4.54 -4.50 35.41
CA ASP A 426 5.11 -4.17 34.10
C ASP A 426 4.61 -2.79 33.64
N ALA A 427 5.53 -1.82 33.58
CA ALA A 427 5.24 -0.44 33.17
C ALA A 427 4.62 -0.35 31.76
N SER A 428 5.03 -1.21 30.83
CA SER A 428 4.44 -1.24 29.49
C SER A 428 2.98 -1.69 29.53
N VAL A 429 2.63 -2.61 30.41
CA VAL A 429 1.24 -3.02 30.62
C VAL A 429 0.42 -1.88 31.22
N GLN A 430 0.95 -1.19 32.24
CA GLN A 430 0.29 -0.04 32.84
C GLN A 430 0.04 1.07 31.81
N ASP A 431 1.07 1.47 31.05
CA ASP A 431 0.96 2.51 30.02
C ASP A 431 -0.09 2.15 28.95
N ASN A 432 -0.09 0.88 28.52
CA ASN A 432 -1.06 0.41 27.54
C ASN A 432 -2.48 0.37 28.12
N ALA A 433 -2.65 -0.01 29.38
CA ALA A 433 -3.93 -0.02 30.06
C ALA A 433 -4.49 1.41 30.23
N VAL A 434 -3.68 2.37 30.71
CA VAL A 434 -4.06 3.78 30.81
C VAL A 434 -4.47 4.34 29.46
N ALA A 435 -3.65 4.15 28.43
CA ALA A 435 -3.96 4.63 27.08
C ALA A 435 -5.22 3.96 26.49
N GLY A 436 -5.44 2.67 26.77
CA GLY A 436 -6.63 1.93 26.39
C GLY A 436 -7.89 2.52 27.05
N LEU A 437 -7.87 2.71 28.37
CA LEU A 437 -8.98 3.30 29.13
C LEU A 437 -9.30 4.73 28.68
N LEU A 438 -8.28 5.55 28.40
CA LEU A 438 -8.44 6.89 27.84
C LEU A 438 -9.11 6.86 26.46
N ASN A 439 -8.77 5.88 25.61
CA ASN A 439 -9.45 5.74 24.32
C ASN A 439 -10.89 5.27 24.47
N LEU A 440 -11.18 4.36 25.41
CA LEU A 440 -12.54 3.87 25.67
C LEU A 440 -13.43 4.97 26.29
N SER A 441 -12.88 5.88 27.11
CA SER A 441 -13.63 7.01 27.69
C SER A 441 -14.13 8.03 26.64
N LYS A 442 -13.60 7.98 25.42
CA LYS A 442 -14.15 8.77 24.30
C LYS A 442 -15.54 8.27 23.88
N HIS A 443 -15.87 7.00 24.15
CA HIS A 443 -17.18 6.41 23.88
C HIS A 443 -18.14 6.59 25.07
N PRO A 444 -19.42 6.98 24.87
CA PRO A 444 -20.37 7.18 25.97
C PRO A 444 -20.55 5.95 26.88
N ALA A 445 -20.68 4.75 26.30
CA ALA A 445 -20.78 3.52 27.09
C ALA A 445 -19.49 3.21 27.86
N GLY A 446 -18.32 3.60 27.30
CA GLY A 446 -17.03 3.42 27.98
C GLY A 446 -16.90 4.30 29.21
N ARG A 447 -17.37 5.57 29.14
CA ARG A 447 -17.44 6.44 30.33
C ARG A 447 -18.32 5.86 31.42
N ARG A 448 -19.50 5.35 31.04
CA ARG A 448 -20.42 4.72 32.00
C ARG A 448 -19.77 3.51 32.68
N ALA A 449 -19.19 2.60 31.89
CA ALA A 449 -18.52 1.42 32.41
C ALA A 449 -17.34 1.77 33.34
N LEU A 450 -16.57 2.83 33.03
CA LEU A 450 -15.48 3.32 33.89
C LEU A 450 -15.98 3.80 35.25
N VAL A 451 -17.09 4.54 35.28
CA VAL A 451 -17.68 5.04 36.52
C VAL A 451 -18.27 3.89 37.34
N GLU A 452 -19.02 3.00 36.70
CA GLU A 452 -19.64 1.83 37.37
C GLU A 452 -18.61 0.87 37.95
N ALA A 453 -17.44 0.73 37.30
CA ALA A 453 -16.33 -0.08 37.81
C ALA A 453 -15.48 0.62 38.89
N GLY A 454 -15.85 1.83 39.32
CA GLY A 454 -15.08 2.61 40.31
C GLY A 454 -13.71 3.10 39.80
N GLY A 455 -13.52 3.17 38.48
CA GLY A 455 -12.22 3.40 37.86
C GLY A 455 -11.62 4.79 38.05
N LEU A 456 -12.41 5.79 38.45
CA LEU A 456 -11.93 7.17 38.63
C LEU A 456 -10.83 7.27 39.69
N GLY A 457 -10.96 6.56 40.83
CA GLY A 457 -9.93 6.54 41.86
C GLY A 457 -8.64 5.89 41.36
N LEU A 458 -8.77 4.71 40.75
CA LEU A 458 -7.62 3.95 40.22
C LEU A 458 -6.83 4.72 39.15
N ILE A 459 -7.50 5.49 38.31
CA ILE A 459 -6.85 6.31 37.29
C ILE A 459 -6.10 7.49 37.93
N VAL A 460 -6.68 8.14 38.94
CA VAL A 460 -6.03 9.24 39.66
C VAL A 460 -4.78 8.75 40.39
N ASP A 461 -4.86 7.58 41.03
CA ASP A 461 -3.73 6.97 41.72
C ASP A 461 -2.60 6.61 40.75
N ALA A 462 -2.94 6.02 39.59
CA ALA A 462 -1.97 5.67 38.56
C ALA A 462 -1.26 6.90 37.96
N VAL A 463 -1.98 8.00 37.73
CA VAL A 463 -1.40 9.27 37.22
C VAL A 463 -0.56 9.97 38.28
N SER A 464 -0.91 9.83 39.56
CA SER A 464 -0.17 10.46 40.67
C SER A 464 1.13 9.72 41.02
N LEU A 465 1.25 8.45 40.63
CA LEU A 465 2.44 7.61 40.83
C LEU A 465 3.41 7.61 39.64
N ALA A 466 3.01 8.16 38.48
CA ALA A 466 3.91 8.30 37.34
C ALA A 466 4.98 9.35 37.63
N PRO A 467 6.29 9.03 37.56
CA PRO A 467 7.34 10.02 37.76
C PRO A 467 7.22 11.09 36.67
N GLN A 468 7.21 12.37 37.06
CA GLN A 468 7.29 13.48 36.13
C GLN A 468 8.67 13.42 35.44
N SER A 469 8.70 12.91 34.21
CA SER A 469 9.89 12.92 33.35
C SER A 469 9.90 14.13 32.41
#